data_AF-A0A4Y2W7E8-F1
#
_entry.id   AF-A0A4Y2W7E8-F1
#
_cell.length_a   1.000
_cell.length_b   1.000
_cell.length_c   1.000
_cell.angle_alpha   90.00
_cell.angle_beta   90.00
_cell.angle_gamma   90.00
#
_symmetry.space_group_name_H-M   'P 1'
#
loop_
_entity.id
_entity.type
_entity.pdbx_description
1 polymer ?
#
loop_
_entity_poly.entity_id
_entity_poly.type
_entity_poly.pdbx_seq_one_letter_code
_entity_poly.pdbx_strand_id
1 'polypeptide(L)'
;MHSSFLPPDVTNFLAFFNHLDTKVLMQSFCVYHINAPGQEEDSSTLPQGYTFPTLDTLAEMVLAVLEHYGLKHFIGFGVGAGANILSRFA
;
A
#
# COMPACT_ATOMS: atom_id res chain seq x y z
N MET A 1 -7.18 9.91 -18.74
CA MET A 1 -6.98 10.66 -17.48
C MET A 1 -8.34 10.82 -16.82
N HIS A 2 -8.73 9.84 -16.00
CA HIS A 2 -9.95 9.89 -15.21
C HIS A 2 -9.64 9.10 -13.94
N SER A 3 -9.27 9.80 -12.86
CA SER A 3 -9.09 9.20 -11.54
C SER A 3 -10.43 9.28 -10.82
N SER A 4 -11.30 8.31 -11.08
CA SER A 4 -12.57 8.18 -10.38
C SER A 4 -12.85 6.71 -10.16
N PHE A 5 -13.18 6.39 -8.90
CA PHE A 5 -13.32 5.08 -8.28
C PHE A 5 -12.00 4.43 -7.86
N LEU A 6 -11.46 4.88 -6.73
CA LEU A 6 -10.93 3.90 -5.79
C LEU A 6 -12.12 3.00 -5.41
N PRO A 7 -12.04 1.66 -5.55
CA PRO A 7 -13.05 0.78 -5.00
C PRO A 7 -13.23 1.07 -3.49
N PRO A 8 -14.41 0.76 -2.91
CA PRO A 8 -14.74 1.09 -1.52
C PRO A 8 -13.76 0.54 -0.47
N ASP A 9 -12.81 -0.31 -0.83
CA ASP A 9 -12.19 -1.24 0.10
C ASP A 9 -10.67 -1.11 0.18
N VAL A 10 -10.19 0.05 0.66
CA VAL A 10 -8.85 0.16 1.27
C VAL A 10 -8.95 0.70 2.69
N THR A 11 -9.22 -0.23 3.60
CA THR A 11 -9.82 -0.04 4.92
C THR A 11 -9.00 0.76 5.95
N ASN A 12 -7.68 0.90 5.80
CA ASN A 12 -6.85 1.63 6.78
C ASN A 12 -6.68 3.13 6.53
N PHE A 13 -6.78 3.58 5.27
CA PHE A 13 -6.42 4.96 4.91
C PHE A 13 -7.52 5.71 4.14
N LEU A 14 -8.58 5.03 3.73
CA LEU A 14 -9.64 5.64 2.92
C LEU A 14 -10.27 6.87 3.59
N ALA A 15 -10.55 6.79 4.89
CA ALA A 15 -11.09 7.91 5.65
C ALA A 15 -10.12 9.11 5.67
N PHE A 16 -8.83 8.85 5.86
CA PHE A 16 -7.79 9.88 5.84
C PHE A 16 -7.68 10.54 4.46
N PHE A 17 -7.64 9.78 3.37
CA PHE A 17 -7.49 10.34 2.02
C PHE A 17 -8.75 11.03 1.48
N ASN A 18 -9.93 10.70 2.01
CA ASN A 18 -11.18 11.35 1.63
C ASN A 18 -11.62 12.50 2.55
N HIS A 19 -10.87 12.79 3.62
CA HIS A 19 -11.15 13.93 4.48
C HIS A 19 -11.06 15.25 3.69
N LEU A 20 -11.91 16.23 3.99
CA LEU A 20 -12.02 17.47 3.19
C LEU A 20 -10.67 18.19 3.04
N ASP A 21 -9.92 18.28 4.14
CA ASP A 21 -8.63 18.99 4.16
C ASP A 21 -7.52 18.25 3.38
N THR A 22 -7.52 16.92 3.40
CA THR A 22 -6.48 16.10 2.75
C THR A 22 -6.82 15.82 1.30
N LYS A 23 -8.10 15.76 0.95
CA LYS A 23 -8.56 15.44 -0.41
C LYS A 23 -8.03 16.41 -1.45
N VAL A 24 -7.95 17.71 -1.13
CA VAL A 24 -7.37 18.71 -2.04
C VAL A 24 -5.87 18.47 -2.23
N LEU A 25 -5.14 18.14 -1.16
CA LEU A 25 -3.71 17.80 -1.26
C LEU A 25 -3.51 16.55 -2.12
N MET A 26 -4.33 15.51 -1.92
CA MET A 26 -4.21 14.24 -2.63
C MET A 26 -4.46 14.33 -4.14
N GLN A 27 -5.16 15.37 -4.64
CA GLN A 27 -5.31 15.60 -6.08
C GLN A 27 -3.96 15.86 -6.79
N SER A 28 -2.93 16.26 -6.06
CA SER A 28 -1.59 16.50 -6.59
C SER A 28 -0.72 15.23 -6.64
N PHE A 29 -1.20 14.11 -6.10
CA PHE A 29 -0.43 12.88 -5.97
C PHE A 29 -1.10 11.70 -6.67
N CYS A 30 -0.28 10.79 -7.19
CA CYS A 30 -0.74 9.45 -7.54
C CYS A 30 -0.57 8.56 -6.31
N VAL A 31 -1.67 7.99 -5.82
CA VAL A 31 -1.68 7.17 -4.59
C VAL A 31 -1.68 5.69 -4.96
N TYR A 32 -0.68 4.96 -4.47
CA TYR A 32 -0.58 3.51 -4.60
C TYR A 32 -0.83 2.87 -3.23
N HIS A 33 -1.86 2.04 -3.16
CA HIS A 33 -2.16 1.25 -1.97
C HIS A 33 -1.54 -0.14 -2.12
N ILE A 34 -0.71 -0.54 -1.17
CA ILE A 34 -0.07 -1.85 -1.15
C ILE A 34 -0.73 -2.67 -0.05
N ASN A 35 -1.32 -3.82 -0.42
CA ASN A 35 -1.79 -4.82 0.52
C ASN A 35 -0.69 -5.85 0.75
N ALA A 36 -0.51 -6.26 1.99
CA ALA A 36 0.34 -7.41 2.29
C ALA A 36 -0.29 -8.69 1.70
N PRO A 37 0.49 -9.74 1.38
CA PRO A 37 -0.04 -10.96 0.78
C PRO A 37 -1.19 -11.53 1.59
N GLY A 38 -2.32 -11.79 0.93
CA GLY A 38 -3.49 -12.37 1.58
C GLY A 38 -4.26 -11.39 2.48
N GLN A 39 -4.03 -10.09 2.34
CA GLN A 39 -4.77 -9.03 3.07
C GLN A 39 -5.58 -8.14 2.11
N GLU A 40 -5.51 -8.41 0.81
CA GLU A 40 -6.39 -7.82 -0.20
C GLU A 40 -7.84 -8.31 -0.04
N GLU A 41 -8.77 -7.50 -0.53
CA GLU A 41 -10.18 -7.86 -0.58
C GLU A 41 -10.38 -9.14 -1.40
N ASP A 42 -11.32 -9.98 -0.95
CA ASP A 42 -11.64 -11.28 -1.55
C ASP A 42 -10.45 -12.24 -1.66
N SER A 43 -9.37 -12.00 -0.90
CA SER A 43 -8.26 -12.95 -0.84
C SER A 43 -8.73 -14.33 -0.39
N SER A 44 -8.31 -15.36 -1.13
CA SER A 44 -8.41 -16.74 -0.66
C SER A 44 -7.57 -16.95 0.60
N THR A 45 -7.99 -17.87 1.47
CA THR A 45 -7.16 -18.30 2.60
C THR A 45 -5.82 -18.85 2.10
N LEU A 46 -4.73 -18.37 2.69
CA LEU A 46 -3.40 -18.85 2.36
C LEU A 46 -3.29 -20.38 2.58
N PRO A 47 -2.60 -21.12 1.69
CA PRO A 47 -2.49 -22.58 1.80
C PRO A 47 -1.90 -23.05 3.12
N GLN A 48 -2.27 -24.26 3.55
CA GLN A 48 -1.65 -24.88 4.71
C GLN A 48 -0.15 -25.10 4.46
N GLY A 49 0.70 -24.63 5.39
CA GLY A 49 2.16 -24.69 5.25
C GLY A 49 2.76 -23.51 4.47
N TYR A 50 1.96 -22.52 4.06
CA TYR A 50 2.48 -21.28 3.50
C TYR A 50 3.38 -20.56 4.52
N THR A 51 4.62 -20.30 4.13
CA THR A 51 5.55 -19.50 4.94
C THR A 51 5.32 -18.03 4.62
N PHE A 52 4.70 -17.32 5.56
CA PHE A 52 4.45 -15.89 5.39
C PHE A 52 5.77 -15.10 5.34
N PRO A 53 5.90 -14.09 4.47
CA PRO A 53 7.12 -13.31 4.37
C PRO A 53 7.50 -12.62 5.69
N THR A 54 8.81 -12.49 5.94
CA THR A 54 9.32 -11.71 7.07
C THR A 54 9.14 -10.21 6.80
N LEU A 55 9.26 -9.36 7.83
CA LEU A 55 9.21 -7.90 7.63
C LEU A 55 10.28 -7.37 6.69
N ASP A 56 11.48 -7.99 6.69
CA ASP A 56 12.57 -7.63 5.78
C ASP A 56 12.22 -8.02 4.34
N THR A 57 11.67 -9.23 4.15
CA THR A 57 11.19 -9.67 2.83
C THR A 57 10.04 -8.80 2.31
N LEU A 58 9.10 -8.40 3.19
CA LEU A 58 8.03 -7.47 2.82
C LEU A 58 8.57 -6.09 2.42
N ALA A 59 9.65 -5.63 3.05
CA ALA A 59 10.31 -4.38 2.66
C ALA A 59 10.92 -4.51 1.25
N GLU A 60 11.60 -5.62 0.95
CA GLU A 60 12.11 -5.89 -0.40
C GLU A 60 11.00 -5.95 -1.45
N MET A 61 9.80 -6.45 -1.11
CA MET A 61 8.66 -6.46 -2.03
C MET A 61 8.19 -5.05 -2.43
N VAL A 62 8.44 -4.03 -1.60
CA VAL A 62 8.16 -2.63 -1.98
C VAL A 62 9.02 -2.22 -3.17
N LEU A 63 10.26 -2.69 -3.27
CA LEU A 63 11.13 -2.43 -4.42
C LEU A 63 10.51 -2.93 -5.72
N ALA A 64 10.00 -4.17 -5.70
CA ALA A 64 9.37 -4.78 -6.87
C ALA A 64 8.15 -3.97 -7.35
N VAL A 65 7.40 -3.36 -6.43
CA VAL A 65 6.28 -2.44 -6.78
C VAL A 65 6.81 -1.19 -7.48
N LEU A 66 7.89 -0.58 -6.98
CA LEU A 66 8.48 0.61 -7.59
C LEU A 66 9.01 0.30 -9.00
N GLU A 67 9.70 -0.83 -9.17
CA GLU A 67 10.24 -1.26 -10.46
C GLU A 67 9.13 -1.53 -11.47
N HIS A 68 8.05 -2.21 -11.07
CA HIS A 68 6.92 -2.51 -11.94
C HIS A 68 6.27 -1.24 -12.51
N TYR A 69 6.12 -0.19 -11.69
CA TYR A 69 5.52 1.08 -12.09
C TYR A 69 6.54 2.14 -12.56
N GLY A 70 7.85 1.84 -12.55
CA GLY A 70 8.91 2.78 -12.93
C GLY A 70 9.06 3.99 -12.00
N LEU A 71 8.72 3.83 -10.72
CA LEU A 71 8.76 4.90 -9.72
C LEU A 71 10.17 5.06 -9.13
N LYS A 72 10.74 6.27 -9.22
CA LYS A 72 12.08 6.56 -8.68
C LYS A 72 12.06 7.04 -7.23
N HIS A 73 11.00 7.77 -6.86
CA HIS A 73 10.82 8.35 -5.53
C HIS A 73 9.35 8.27 -5.16
N PHE A 74 9.08 8.08 -3.87
CA PHE A 74 7.74 8.08 -3.33
C PHE A 74 7.76 8.64 -1.90
N ILE A 75 6.58 8.98 -1.40
CA ILE A 75 6.37 9.35 0.01
C ILE A 75 5.78 8.12 0.70
N GLY A 76 6.50 7.54 1.64
CA GLY A 76 6.02 6.40 2.41
C GLY A 76 4.96 6.82 3.44
N PHE A 77 3.80 6.16 3.41
CA PHE A 77 2.72 6.36 4.39
C PHE A 77 2.28 5.00 4.93
N GLY A 78 2.55 4.74 6.21
CA GLY A 78 2.29 3.46 6.84
C GLY A 78 1.91 3.59 8.30
N VAL A 79 1.19 2.59 8.83
CA VAL A 79 0.79 2.49 10.24
C VAL A 79 1.19 1.13 10.77
N GLY A 80 1.71 1.08 12.00
CA GLY A 80 2.09 -0.18 12.66
C GLY A 80 3.11 -0.99 11.84
N ALA A 81 2.72 -2.19 11.41
CA ALA A 81 3.56 -3.05 10.58
C ALA A 81 3.92 -2.38 9.24
N GLY A 82 3.00 -1.63 8.61
CA GLY A 82 3.27 -0.90 7.38
C GLY A 82 4.32 0.20 7.57
N ALA A 83 4.29 0.91 8.71
CA ALA A 83 5.34 1.88 9.05
C ALA A 83 6.70 1.20 9.24
N ASN A 84 6.73 0.04 9.92
CA ASN A 84 7.95 -0.73 10.14
C ASN A 84 8.55 -1.23 8.81
N ILE A 85 7.73 -1.77 7.90
CA ILE A 85 8.15 -2.23 6.57
C ILE A 85 8.74 -1.07 5.76
N LEU A 86 8.03 0.07 5.70
CA LEU A 86 8.51 1.25 4.97
C LEU A 86 9.80 1.81 5.57
N SER A 87 9.96 1.82 6.89
CA SER A 87 11.18 2.25 7.55
C SER A 87 12.37 1.30 7.34
N ARG A 88 12.13 0.02 7.11
CA ARG A 88 13.19 -0.95 6.74
C ARG A 88 13.62 -0.80 5.29
N PHE A 89 12.68 -0.41 4.43
CA PHE A 89 12.95 -0.16 3.03
C PHE A 89 13.75 1.14 2.81
N ALA A 90 13.44 2.19 3.58
CA ALA A 90 14.03 3.53 3.46
C ALA A 90 15.49 3.59 3.90
#